data_AF-A0A3E5DKX1-F1
#
_entry.id   AF-A0A3E5DKX1-F1
#
_cell.length_a   1.000
_cell.length_b   1.000
_cell.length_c   1.000
_cell.angle_alpha   90.00
_cell.angle_beta   90.00
_cell.angle_gamma   90.00
#
_symmetry.space_group_name_H-M   'P 1'
#
loop_
_entity.id
_entity.type
_entity.pdbx_description
1 polymer ?
#
loop_
_entity_poly.entity_id
_entity_poly.type
_entity_poly.pdbx_seq_one_letter_code
_entity_poly.pdbx_strand_id
1 'polypeptide(L)'
;MVFTLLFVFTLGMFAQNTAGDYSAGTTALGTVTTEIAKYVPVVVKLCYAIAGVVAVVGAISIYIAMNNEENDIKKKIMMTVGACIFLVAAAQALPLFFGVTN
;
A
#
# COMPACT_ATOMS: atom_id res chain seq x y z
N MET A 1 -48.32 -24.31 6.22
CA MET A 1 -47.22 -25.30 6.09
C MET A 1 -46.55 -25.23 4.71
N VAL A 2 -47.29 -25.07 3.60
CA VAL A 2 -46.70 -24.90 2.25
C VAL A 2 -46.02 -23.53 2.04
N PHE A 3 -46.55 -22.46 2.62
CA PHE A 3 -45.99 -21.10 2.47
C PHE A 3 -44.61 -20.93 3.15
N THR A 4 -44.36 -21.66 4.24
CA THR A 4 -43.07 -21.67 4.95
C THR A 4 -42.02 -22.47 4.18
N LEU A 5 -42.43 -23.46 3.39
CA LEU A 5 -41.54 -24.28 2.58
C LEU A 5 -40.99 -23.50 1.37
N LEU A 6 -41.80 -22.63 0.78
CA LEU A 6 -41.41 -21.80 -0.37
C LEU A 6 -40.36 -20.76 -0.01
N PHE A 7 -40.44 -20.20 1.21
CA PHE A 7 -39.47 -19.20 1.72
C PHE A 7 -38.10 -19.83 2.05
N VAL A 8 -38.06 -21.11 2.43
CA VAL A 8 -36.81 -21.85 2.67
C VAL A 8 -36.15 -22.27 1.35
N PHE A 9 -36.94 -22.60 0.32
CA PHE A 9 -36.41 -22.94 -1.00
C PHE A 9 -35.77 -21.75 -1.73
N THR A 10 -36.34 -20.54 -1.62
CA THR A 10 -35.75 -19.34 -2.22
C THR A 10 -34.46 -18.91 -1.50
N LEU A 11 -34.37 -19.07 -0.18
CA LEU A 11 -33.14 -18.83 0.59
C LEU A 11 -32.06 -19.88 0.30
N GLY A 12 -32.44 -21.15 0.06
CA GLY A 12 -31.53 -22.24 -0.30
C GLY A 12 -30.84 -22.06 -1.65
N MET A 13 -31.49 -21.40 -2.63
CA MET A 13 -30.89 -21.12 -3.94
C MET A 13 -29.80 -20.04 -3.89
N PHE A 14 -29.80 -19.15 -2.88
CA PHE A 14 -28.70 -18.21 -2.63
C PHE A 14 -27.53 -18.84 -1.85
N ALA A 15 -27.68 -20.08 -1.36
CA ALA A 15 -26.69 -20.76 -0.52
C ALA A 15 -25.97 -21.93 -1.20
N GLN A 16 -26.18 -22.18 -2.51
CA GLN A 16 -25.48 -23.25 -3.24
C GLN A 16 -24.05 -22.92 -3.67
N ASN A 17 -23.50 -21.75 -3.30
CA ASN A 17 -22.08 -21.50 -3.48
C ASN A 17 -21.39 -21.54 -2.13
N THR A 18 -20.32 -22.33 -2.05
CA THR A 18 -19.27 -22.34 -1.00
C THR A 18 -19.35 -23.49 0.03
N ALA A 19 -19.44 -24.72 -0.46
CA ALA A 19 -19.00 -25.89 0.30
C ALA A 19 -18.23 -26.85 -0.61
N GLY A 20 -16.96 -26.56 -0.89
CA GLY A 20 -16.05 -27.56 -1.49
C GLY A 20 -15.08 -27.09 -2.55
N ASP A 21 -15.18 -25.87 -3.08
CA ASP A 21 -14.28 -25.41 -4.14
C ASP A 21 -13.32 -24.34 -3.64
N TYR A 22 -12.18 -24.77 -3.09
CA TYR A 22 -11.06 -23.88 -2.79
C TYR A 22 -10.58 -23.14 -4.06
N SER A 23 -10.97 -23.57 -5.27
CA SER A 23 -10.77 -22.84 -6.53
C SER A 23 -11.54 -21.52 -6.56
N ALA A 24 -12.77 -21.45 -6.03
CA ALA A 24 -13.54 -20.20 -6.01
C ALA A 24 -12.91 -19.15 -5.08
N GLY A 25 -12.43 -19.58 -3.91
CA GLY A 25 -11.71 -18.72 -2.96
C GLY A 25 -10.35 -18.27 -3.49
N THR A 26 -9.57 -19.17 -4.08
CA THR A 26 -8.26 -18.83 -4.67
C THR A 26 -8.40 -17.99 -5.94
N THR A 27 -9.43 -18.22 -6.75
CA THR A 27 -9.75 -17.38 -7.94
C THR A 27 -10.20 -15.98 -7.52
N ALA A 28 -11.03 -15.86 -6.48
CA ALA A 28 -11.43 -14.57 -5.93
C ALA A 28 -10.21 -13.81 -5.38
N LEU A 29 -9.36 -14.46 -4.57
CA LEU A 29 -8.13 -13.84 -4.06
C LEU A 29 -7.14 -13.48 -5.17
N GLY A 30 -6.98 -14.33 -6.19
CA GLY A 30 -6.15 -14.04 -7.36
C GLY A 30 -6.66 -12.86 -8.20
N THR A 31 -7.98 -12.72 -8.33
CA THR A 31 -8.61 -11.56 -8.99
C THR A 31 -8.33 -10.28 -8.20
N VAL A 32 -8.48 -10.32 -6.87
CA VAL A 32 -8.20 -9.17 -6.00
C VAL A 32 -6.71 -8.79 -6.03
N THR A 33 -5.79 -9.76 -6.02
CA THR A 33 -4.35 -9.50 -6.17
C THR A 33 -4.03 -8.85 -7.53
N THR A 34 -4.68 -9.29 -8.60
CA THR A 34 -4.50 -8.73 -9.96
C THR A 34 -5.01 -7.30 -10.06
N GLU A 35 -6.14 -6.98 -9.41
CA GLU A 35 -6.65 -5.61 -9.36
C GLU A 35 -5.76 -4.69 -8.50
N ILE A 36 -5.27 -5.16 -7.35
CA ILE A 36 -4.33 -4.41 -6.52
C ILE A 36 -3.03 -4.10 -7.27
N ALA A 37 -2.52 -5.07 -8.05
CA ALA A 37 -1.31 -4.90 -8.85
C ALA A 37 -1.37 -3.71 -9.83
N LYS A 38 -2.55 -3.36 -10.35
CA LYS A 38 -2.73 -2.20 -11.24
C LYS A 38 -2.51 -0.86 -10.54
N TYR A 39 -2.76 -0.80 -9.23
CA TYR A 39 -2.58 0.42 -8.44
C TYR A 39 -1.15 0.60 -7.92
N VAL A 40 -0.39 -0.49 -7.78
CA VAL A 40 1.02 -0.48 -7.32
C VAL A 40 1.89 0.56 -8.05
N PRO A 41 1.97 0.60 -9.40
CA PRO A 41 2.82 1.57 -10.10
C PRO A 41 2.38 3.03 -9.90
N VAL A 42 1.08 3.27 -9.70
CA VAL A 42 0.54 4.60 -9.37
C VAL A 42 1.00 5.03 -7.98
N VAL A 43 0.93 4.12 -7.00
CA VAL A 43 1.38 4.37 -5.63
C VAL A 43 2.90 4.60 -5.57
N VAL A 44 3.69 3.87 -6.36
CA VAL A 44 5.15 4.09 -6.46
C VAL A 44 5.48 5.49 -6.97
N LYS A 45 4.84 5.94 -8.06
CA LYS A 45 5.05 7.29 -8.60
C LYS A 45 4.65 8.37 -7.58
N LEU A 46 3.55 8.16 -6.85
CA LEU A 46 3.14 9.05 -5.77
C LEU A 46 4.17 9.07 -4.63
N CYS A 47 4.74 7.92 -4.27
CA CYS A 47 5.78 7.80 -3.25
C CYS A 47 7.05 8.59 -3.63
N TYR A 48 7.48 8.52 -4.89
CA TYR A 48 8.58 9.34 -5.42
C TYR A 48 8.26 10.84 -5.38
N ALA A 49 7.03 11.25 -5.69
CA ALA A 49 6.63 12.65 -5.59
C ALA A 49 6.69 13.15 -4.13
N ILE A 50 6.22 12.35 -3.17
CA ILE A 50 6.29 12.66 -1.73
C ILE A 50 7.75 12.72 -1.27
N ALA A 51 8.61 11.80 -1.73
CA ALA A 51 10.04 11.83 -1.43
C ALA A 51 10.69 13.16 -1.85
N GLY A 52 10.31 13.71 -3.00
CA GLY A 52 10.75 15.03 -3.45
C GLY A 52 10.32 16.16 -2.51
N VAL A 53 9.06 16.18 -2.08
CA VAL A 53 8.54 17.19 -1.14
C VAL A 53 9.25 17.09 0.21
N VAL A 54 9.42 15.88 0.74
CA VAL A 54 10.11 15.63 2.01
C VAL A 54 11.57 16.06 1.93
N ALA A 55 12.25 15.84 0.81
CA ALA A 55 13.62 16.30 0.59
C ALA A 55 13.75 17.83 0.65
N VAL A 56 12.80 18.56 0.05
CA VAL A 56 12.79 20.05 0.10
C VAL A 56 12.59 20.55 1.52
N VAL A 57 11.59 20.03 2.25
CA VAL A 57 11.34 20.41 3.65
C VAL A 57 12.53 20.04 4.55
N GLY A 58 13.11 18.88 4.31
CA GLY A 58 14.33 18.40 4.97
C GLY A 58 15.53 19.33 4.75
N ALA A 59 15.74 19.79 3.51
CA ALA A 59 16.81 20.72 3.17
C ALA A 59 16.63 22.08 3.86
N ILE A 60 15.41 22.62 3.87
CA ILE A 60 15.09 23.89 4.54
C ILE A 60 15.36 23.79 6.04
N SER A 61 14.91 22.72 6.69
CA SER A 61 15.12 22.52 8.14
C SER A 61 16.60 22.35 8.53
N ILE A 62 17.41 21.70 7.67
CA ILE A 62 18.87 21.63 7.86
C ILE A 62 19.50 23.00 7.69
N TYR A 63 19.12 23.76 6.67
CA TYR A 63 19.66 25.10 6.41
C TYR A 63 19.39 26.06 7.57
N ILE A 64 18.19 26.03 8.15
CA ILE A 64 17.85 26.84 9.32
C ILE A 64 18.72 26.44 10.52
N ALA A 65 18.88 25.14 10.77
CA ALA A 65 19.71 24.67 11.87
C ALA A 65 21.19 25.07 11.70
N MET A 66 21.70 25.01 10.46
CA MET A 66 23.07 25.41 10.12
C MET A 66 23.33 26.89 10.37
N ASN A 67 22.37 27.76 10.02
CA ASN A 67 22.52 29.20 10.23
C ASN A 67 22.32 29.63 11.70
N ASN A 68 21.61 28.83 12.50
CA ASN A 68 21.37 29.12 13.91
C ASN A 68 22.47 28.57 14.84
N GLU A 69 23.57 28.03 14.29
CA GLU A 69 24.65 27.37 15.04
C GLU A 69 24.15 26.33 16.05
N GLU A 70 23.06 25.64 15.71
CA GLU A 70 22.43 24.67 16.61
C GLU A 70 23.33 23.43 16.74
N ASN A 71 23.65 22.99 17.95
CA ASN A 71 24.49 21.79 18.16
C ASN A 71 23.88 20.51 17.57
N ASP A 72 22.58 20.53 17.26
CA ASP A 72 21.80 19.39 16.75
C ASP A 72 21.76 19.29 15.21
N ILE A 73 22.50 20.12 14.46
CA ILE A 73 22.56 20.05 12.99
C ILE A 73 22.89 18.64 12.50
N LYS A 74 23.90 17.99 13.09
CA LYS A 74 24.33 16.64 12.70
C LYS A 74 23.20 15.61 12.89
N LYS A 75 22.41 15.76 13.95
CA LYS A 75 21.25 14.90 14.25
C LYS A 75 20.11 15.14 13.26
N LYS A 76 19.81 16.39 12.93
CA LYS A 76 18.79 16.75 11.92
C LYS A 76 19.18 16.23 10.53
N ILE A 77 20.44 16.40 10.12
CA ILE A 77 20.93 15.87 8.84
C ILE A 77 20.78 14.34 8.79
N MET A 78 21.23 13.63 9.82
CA MET A 78 21.13 12.17 9.87
C MET A 78 19.68 11.69 9.78
N MET A 79 18.76 12.37 10.48
CA MET A 79 17.34 12.03 10.47
C MET A 79 16.71 12.28 9.09
N THR A 80 16.99 13.43 8.47
CA THR A 80 16.46 13.79 7.16
C THR A 80 17.00 12.89 6.05
N VAL A 81 18.29 12.57 6.05
CA VAL A 81 18.91 11.67 5.06
C VAL A 81 18.35 10.26 5.20
N GLY A 82 18.17 9.76 6.43
CA GLY A 82 17.53 8.47 6.67
C GLY A 82 16.10 8.40 6.14
N ALA A 83 15.30 9.45 6.36
CA ALA A 83 13.93 9.53 5.85
C ALA A 83 13.86 9.54 4.32
N CYS A 84 14.75 10.30 3.65
CA CYS A 84 14.77 10.37 2.19
C CYS A 84 15.18 9.03 1.55
N ILE A 85 16.23 8.38 2.08
CA ILE A 85 16.67 7.06 1.60
C ILE A 85 15.59 6.01 1.83
N PHE A 86 14.94 6.03 3.00
CA PHE A 86 13.86 5.11 3.33
C PHE A 86 12.69 5.22 2.35
N LEU A 87 12.23 6.43 2.02
CA LEU A 87 11.11 6.61 1.08
C LEU A 87 11.44 6.10 -0.32
N VAL A 88 12.67 6.35 -0.81
CA VAL A 88 13.11 5.86 -2.13
C VAL A 88 13.29 4.34 -2.13
N ALA A 89 13.78 3.75 -1.05
CA ALA A 89 13.88 2.31 -0.90
C ALA A 89 12.49 1.66 -0.79
N ALA A 90 11.58 2.26 -0.03
CA ALA A 90 10.19 1.80 0.09
C ALA A 90 9.47 1.83 -1.26
N ALA A 91 9.67 2.88 -2.07
CA ALA A 91 9.12 2.97 -3.42
C ALA A 91 9.62 1.84 -4.35
N GLN A 92 10.88 1.41 -4.20
CA GLN A 92 11.46 0.30 -4.97
C GLN A 92 11.05 -1.07 -4.44
N ALA A 93 10.86 -1.21 -3.13
CA ALA A 93 10.44 -2.45 -2.50
C ALA A 93 8.95 -2.71 -2.67
N LEU A 94 8.11 -1.67 -2.79
CA LEU A 94 6.66 -1.81 -2.89
C LEU A 94 6.22 -2.75 -4.03
N PRO A 95 6.70 -2.64 -5.28
CA PRO A 95 6.36 -3.59 -6.34
C PRO A 95 6.85 -5.01 -6.06
N LEU A 96 8.03 -5.13 -5.45
CA LEU A 96 8.63 -6.43 -5.11
C LEU A 96 7.81 -7.19 -4.06
N PHE A 97 7.20 -6.49 -3.10
CA PHE A 97 6.29 -7.11 -2.11
C PHE A 97 5.03 -7.69 -2.75
N PHE A 98 4.58 -7.15 -3.88
CA PHE A 98 3.40 -7.62 -4.60
C PHE A 98 3.72 -8.55 -5.78
N GLY A 99 5.00 -8.87 -6.00
CA GLY A 99 5.44 -9.68 -7.17
C GLY A 99 5.17 -8.99 -8.51
N VAL A 100 4.92 -7.68 -8.50
CA VAL A 100 4.63 -6.88 -9.69
C VAL A 100 5.96 -6.34 -10.18
N THR A 101 6.44 -6.87 -11.30
CA THR A 101 7.61 -6.31 -11.98
C THR A 101 7.12 -5.28 -12.99
N ASN A 102 7.71 -4.08 -12.99
CA ASN A 102 7.40 -3.01 -13.95
C ASN A 102 7.52 -3.48 -15.40
#